data_AF-A0A2X3EW53-F1
#
_entry.id   AF-A0A2X3EW53-F1
#
_cell.length_a   1.000
_cell.length_b   1.000
_cell.length_c   1.000
_cell.angle_alpha   90.00
_cell.angle_beta   90.00
_cell.angle_gamma   90.00
#
_symmetry.space_group_name_H-M   'P 1'
#
loop_
_entity.id
_entity.type
_entity.pdbx_description
1 polymer ?
#
loop_
_entity_poly.entity_id
_entity_poly.type
_entity_poly.pdbx_seq_one_letter_code
_entity_poly.pdbx_strand_id
1 'polypeptide(L)' 'MYNRLAQRCEASGIIIERNLIGSYCTSLDMAGFSITLLKVDDETLTLWDAPVHTPALNWGN' A
#
# COMPACT_ATOMS: atom_id res chain seq x y z
N MET A 1 -9.06 10.18 -2.73
CA MET A 1 -7.63 9.99 -3.05
C MET A 1 -7.36 8.69 -3.80
N TYR A 2 -7.50 7.51 -3.18
CA TYR A 2 -7.18 6.22 -3.81
C TYR A 2 -7.84 5.98 -5.19
N ASN A 3 -9.14 6.28 -5.34
CA ASN A 3 -9.84 6.15 -6.63
C ASN A 3 -9.11 6.88 -7.78
N ARG A 4 -8.60 8.09 -7.52
CA ARG A 4 -7.87 8.84 -8.54
C ARG A 4 -6.50 8.24 -8.84
N LEU A 5 -5.82 7.68 -7.83
CA LEU A 5 -4.57 6.95 -8.02
C LEU A 5 -4.80 5.71 -8.90
N ALA A 6 -5.82 4.90 -8.58
CA ALA A 6 -6.17 3.70 -9.35
C ALA A 6 -6.42 4.02 -10.84
N GLN A 7 -7.23 5.04 -11.12
CA GLN A 7 -7.46 5.51 -12.49
C GLN A 7 -6.18 5.94 -13.22
N ARG A 8 -5.25 6.59 -12.51
CA ARG A 8 -3.96 7.02 -13.08
C ARG A 8 -3.05 5.82 -13.36
N CYS A 9 -2.98 4.87 -12.43
CA CYS A 9 -2.21 3.64 -12.59
C CYS A 9 -2.74 2.83 -13.77
N GLU A 10 -4.05 2.63 -13.87
CA GLU A 10 -4.69 1.93 -15.00
C GLU A 10 -4.38 2.61 -16.34
N ALA A 11 -4.56 3.93 -16.43
CA ALA A 11 -4.24 4.69 -17.64
C ALA A 11 -2.75 4.64 -18.01
N SER A 12 -1.87 4.34 -17.05
CA SER A 12 -0.43 4.16 -17.25
C SER A 12 0.00 2.70 -17.39
N GLY A 13 -0.94 1.73 -17.43
CA GLY A 13 -0.63 0.31 -17.52
C GLY A 13 0.01 -0.29 -16.26
N ILE A 14 -0.15 0.36 -15.11
CA ILE A 14 0.35 -0.09 -13.81
C ILE A 14 -0.78 -0.85 -13.10
N ILE A 15 -0.53 -2.12 -12.77
CA ILE A 15 -1.45 -2.97 -12.01
C ILE A 15 -1.15 -2.79 -10.52
N ILE A 16 -2.18 -2.51 -9.72
CA ILE A 16 -2.08 -2.42 -8.25
C ILE A 16 -2.47 -3.77 -7.67
N GLU A 17 -1.49 -4.56 -7.25
CA GLU A 17 -1.71 -5.90 -6.68
C GLU A 17 -2.16 -5.85 -5.21
N ARG A 18 -1.63 -4.91 -4.43
CA ARG A 18 -1.90 -4.73 -2.99
C ARG A 18 -1.98 -3.24 -2.66
N ASN A 19 -2.70 -2.91 -1.59
CA ASN A 19 -2.80 -1.53 -1.09
C ASN A 19 -2.87 -1.50 0.43
N LEU A 20 -2.33 -0.43 1.01
CA LEU A 20 -2.56 -0.03 2.41
C LEU A 20 -3.05 1.41 2.42
N ILE A 21 -4.18 1.65 3.08
CA ILE A 21 -4.82 2.97 3.17
C ILE A 21 -5.06 3.27 4.64
N GLY A 22 -4.32 4.24 5.18
CA GLY A 22 -4.37 4.59 6.60
C GLY A 22 -3.17 5.42 7.05
N SER A 23 -3.05 5.60 8.37
CA SER A 23 -2.00 6.41 9.02
C SER A 23 -0.76 5.58 9.36
N TYR A 24 0.05 5.24 8.36
CA TYR A 24 1.24 4.39 8.55
C TYR A 24 2.55 5.15 8.78
N CYS A 25 2.67 6.36 8.26
CA CYS A 25 3.84 7.23 8.42
C CYS A 25 3.37 8.69 8.55
N THR A 26 3.02 9.09 9.77
CA THR A 26 2.42 10.41 10.08
C THR A 26 3.47 11.45 10.45
N SER A 27 3.14 12.73 10.29
CA SER A 27 3.94 13.85 10.79
C SER A 27 3.08 14.72 11.72
N LEU A 28 3.00 14.31 12.99
CA LEU A 28 2.17 14.93 14.02
C LEU A 28 0.72 15.17 13.53
N ASP A 29 0.27 16.41 13.52
CA ASP A 29 -1.08 16.87 13.18
C ASP A 29 -1.19 17.45 11.76
N MET A 30 -0.20 17.20 10.90
CA MET A 30 -0.21 17.68 9.51
C MET A 30 -1.45 17.19 8.74
N ALA A 31 -2.19 18.14 8.16
CA ALA A 31 -3.25 17.86 7.20
C ALA A 31 -2.66 17.57 5.81
N GLY A 32 -2.20 16.34 5.59
CA GLY A 32 -1.60 15.90 4.34
C GLY A 32 -1.65 14.39 4.16
N PHE A 33 -1.14 13.91 3.02
CA PHE A 33 -0.97 12.49 2.74
C PHE A 33 0.25 12.29 1.85
N SER A 34 0.80 11.07 1.85
CA SER A 34 1.76 10.61 0.88
C SER A 34 1.17 9.47 0.04
N ILE A 35 1.72 9.25 -1.15
CA ILE A 35 1.44 8.08 -1.98
C ILE A 35 2.77 7.38 -2.23
N THR A 36 2.81 6.08 -1.95
CA THR A 36 3.96 5.23 -2.22
C THR A 36 3.57 4.17 -3.25
N LEU A 37 4.37 4.03 -4.30
CA LEU A 37 4.29 2.91 -5.24
C LEU A 37 5.56 2.07 -5.10
N LEU A 38 5.39 0.77 -4.85
CA LEU A 38 6.48 -0.20 -4.83
C LEU A 38 6.31 -1.11 -6.04
N LYS A 39 7.30 -1.15 -6.94
CA LYS A 39 7.34 -2.17 -7.99
C LYS A 39 7.62 -3.51 -7.32
N VAL A 40 6.81 -4.51 -7.64
CA VAL A 40 6.89 -5.84 -7.07
C VAL A 40 7.03 -6.90 -8.16
N ASP A 41 7.49 -8.07 -7.75
CA ASP A 41 7.45 -9.34 -8.44
C ASP A 41 6.77 -10.40 -7.54
N ASP A 42 6.67 -11.64 -8.02
CA ASP A 42 5.98 -12.72 -7.33
C ASP A 42 6.65 -13.09 -5.98
N GLU A 43 7.97 -12.99 -5.89
CA GLU A 43 8.69 -13.22 -4.63
C GLU A 43 8.35 -12.13 -3.61
N THR A 44 8.36 -10.86 -4.04
CA THR A 44 7.98 -9.74 -3.19
C THR A 44 6.53 -9.84 -2.71
N LEU A 45 5.60 -10.28 -3.58
CA LEU A 45 4.20 -10.51 -3.22
C LEU A 45 4.06 -11.65 -2.21
N THR A 46 4.85 -12.71 -2.35
CA THR A 46 4.89 -13.82 -1.38
C THR A 46 5.31 -13.32 0.01
N LEU A 47 6.32 -12.45 0.07
CA LEU A 47 6.76 -11.84 1.33
C LEU A 47 5.71 -10.89 1.93
N TRP A 48 4.96 -10.18 1.08
CA TRP A 48 3.86 -9.33 1.53
C TRP A 48 2.73 -10.14 2.16
N ASP A 49 2.33 -11.23 1.52
CA ASP A 49 1.21 -12.07 1.97
C ASP A 49 1.56 -12.97 3.17
N ALA A 50 2.84 -13.06 3.53
CA ALA A 50 3.30 -13.81 4.70
C ALA A 50 2.69 -13.25 6.02
N PRO A 51 2.47 -14.08 7.04
CA PRO A 51 1.88 -13.63 8.31
C PRO A 51 2.69 -12.52 9.00
N VAL A 52 1.98 -11.52 9.53
CA VAL A 52 2.55 -10.43 10.33
C VAL A 52 1.61 -10.13 11.48
N HIS A 53 2.15 -10.00 12.69
CA HIS A 53 1.39 -9.70 13.91
C HIS A 53 2.07 -8.58 14.70
N THR A 54 1.74 -7.35 14.35
CA THR A 54 2.26 -6.13 14.98
C THR A 54 1.10 -5.19 15.34
N PRO A 55 1.30 -4.18 16.20
CA PRO A 55 0.23 -3.26 16.57
C PRO A 55 -0.45 -2.55 15.38
N ALA A 56 0.27 -2.33 14.28
CA ALA A 56 -0.21 -1.58 13.12
C ALA A 56 -0.57 -2.45 11.90
N LEU A 57 0.00 -3.65 11.79
CA LEU A 57 -0.24 -4.60 10.69
C LEU A 57 -0.49 -6.00 11.28
N ASN A 58 -1.63 -6.59 10.95
CA ASN A 58 -2.02 -7.91 11.46
C ASN A 58 -2.78 -8.71 10.39
N TRP A 59 -2.14 -9.71 9.77
CA TRP A 59 -2.74 -10.66 8.83
C TRP A 59 -1.97 -11.98 8.79
N GLY A 60 -2.55 -12.99 8.12
CA GLY A 60 -2.11 -14.38 8.19
C GLY A 60 -2.64 -15.03 9.47
N ASN A 61 -3.23 -16.21 9.37
CA ASN A 61 -3.76 -16.95 10.53
C ASN A 61 -2.67 -17.81 11.18
#